data_AF-A0A8D8G318-F1
#
_entry.id   AF-A0A8D8G318-F1
#
_cell.length_a   1.000
_cell.length_b   1.000
_cell.length_c   1.000
_cell.angle_alpha   90.00
_cell.angle_beta   90.00
_cell.angle_gamma   90.00
#
_symmetry.space_group_name_H-M   'P 1'
#
loop_
_entity.id
_entity.type
_entity.pdbx_description
1 polymer ?
#
loop_
_entity_poly.entity_id
_entity_poly.type
_entity_poly.pdbx_seq_one_letter_code
_entity_poly.pdbx_strand_id
1 'polypeptide(L)'
;ESQFIANGRTNLDDCRQRFFQYFYASDPFGISGLPARLYEFAHMGAIGWSQPNGTVDWRCGGSLIWDNFVLTAAHCAIDYRNVAPDVVRFGDLNIFTEE
;
A
#
# COMPACT_ATOMS: atom_id res chain seq x y z
N GLU A 1 19.01 14.37 -16.99
CA GLU A 1 18.10 15.30 -16.31
C GLU A 1 16.79 14.59 -16.02
N SER A 2 16.41 14.41 -14.75
CA SER A 2 15.13 13.78 -14.38
C SER A 2 14.03 14.81 -14.48
N GLN A 3 13.17 14.68 -15.48
CA GLN A 3 12.11 15.61 -15.80
C GLN A 3 10.94 15.45 -14.82
N PHE A 4 11.02 16.07 -13.64
CA PHE A 4 9.90 16.12 -12.70
C PHE A 4 8.68 16.77 -13.37
N ILE A 5 7.68 15.96 -13.73
CA ILE A 5 6.42 16.45 -14.30
C ILE A 5 5.68 17.22 -13.19
N ALA A 6 5.24 18.44 -13.52
CA ALA A 6 4.52 19.31 -12.61
C ALA A 6 3.35 18.58 -11.93
N ASN A 7 3.13 18.84 -10.64
CA ASN A 7 2.08 18.24 -9.79
C ASN A 7 0.61 18.49 -10.26
N GLY A 8 0.38 18.95 -11.48
CA GLY A 8 -0.95 19.21 -12.03
C GLY A 8 -1.63 17.93 -12.49
N ARG A 9 -2.78 17.59 -11.88
CA ARG A 9 -3.66 16.52 -12.36
C ARG A 9 -4.63 17.10 -13.37
N THR A 10 -4.50 16.73 -14.65
CA THR A 10 -5.41 17.16 -15.72
C THR A 10 -6.28 16.02 -16.24
N ASN A 11 -5.78 14.79 -16.22
CA ASN A 11 -6.54 13.57 -16.55
C ASN A 11 -6.17 12.38 -15.63
N LEU A 12 -6.85 11.24 -15.80
CA LEU A 12 -6.61 10.01 -15.02
C LEU A 12 -5.27 9.32 -15.36
N ASP A 13 -4.83 9.39 -16.61
CA ASP A 13 -3.57 8.83 -17.11
C ASP A 13 -2.33 9.55 -16.57
N ASP A 14 -2.45 10.80 -16.13
CA ASP A 14 -1.39 11.58 -15.48
C ASP A 14 -0.92 10.89 -14.18
N CYS A 15 -1.81 10.16 -13.52
CA CYS A 15 -1.48 9.35 -12.35
C CYS A 15 -0.42 8.29 -12.70
N ARG A 16 -0.62 7.58 -13.81
CA ARG A 16 0.29 6.52 -14.27
C ARG A 16 1.66 7.09 -14.63
N GLN A 17 1.71 8.25 -15.28
CA GLN A 17 2.98 8.85 -15.72
C GLN A 17 3.84 9.36 -14.56
N ARG A 18 3.24 9.80 -13.44
CA ARG A 18 3.97 10.22 -12.24
C ARG A 18 4.83 9.11 -11.62
N PHE A 19 4.35 7.88 -11.64
CA PHE A 19 5.06 6.73 -11.06
C PHE A 19 5.99 6.03 -12.06
N PHE A 20 5.77 6.17 -13.36
CA PHE A 20 6.51 5.44 -14.40
C PHE A 20 7.94 5.93 -14.62
N GLN A 21 8.27 7.19 -14.29
CA GLN A 21 9.63 7.73 -14.49
C GLN A 21 10.71 7.05 -13.64
N TYR A 22 10.34 6.28 -12.61
CA TYR A 22 11.28 5.47 -11.82
C TYR A 22 11.52 4.06 -12.38
N PHE A 23 10.73 3.61 -13.36
CA PHE A 23 10.73 2.22 -13.85
C PHE A 23 11.49 1.97 -15.16
N TYR A 24 12.07 3.01 -15.78
CA TYR A 24 12.90 2.86 -16.98
C TYR A 24 14.39 2.88 -16.65
N ALA A 25 14.91 1.80 -16.06
CA ALA A 25 16.29 1.38 -16.25
C ALA A 25 16.47 -0.11 -15.88
N SER A 26 16.36 -0.96 -16.90
CA SER A 26 17.22 -2.14 -17.13
C SER A 26 17.24 -3.34 -16.19
N ASP A 27 16.50 -3.42 -15.09
CA ASP A 27 16.53 -4.64 -14.25
C ASP A 27 15.51 -5.70 -14.74
N PRO A 28 15.86 -7.00 -14.84
CA PRO A 28 14.94 -8.03 -15.28
C PRO A 28 13.87 -8.24 -14.19
N PHE A 29 12.75 -7.55 -14.34
CA PHE A 29 11.59 -7.67 -13.47
C PHE A 29 11.03 -9.09 -13.47
N GLY A 30 10.75 -9.63 -12.27
CA GLY A 30 9.54 -10.43 -12.12
C GLY A 30 9.48 -11.51 -11.06
N ILE A 31 10.55 -11.86 -10.34
CA ILE A 31 10.51 -13.03 -9.44
C ILE A 31 10.75 -12.69 -7.95
N SER A 32 11.45 -11.60 -7.62
CA SER A 32 11.80 -11.30 -6.21
C SER A 32 11.15 -10.06 -5.60
N GLY A 33 10.44 -9.23 -6.37
CA GLY A 33 10.04 -7.90 -5.89
C GLY A 33 11.27 -7.02 -5.55
N LEU A 34 11.02 -5.74 -5.27
CA LEU A 34 12.02 -4.82 -4.74
C LEU A 34 11.41 -4.09 -3.54
N PRO A 35 12.20 -3.75 -2.50
CA PRO A 35 11.71 -2.91 -1.42
C PRO A 35 11.21 -1.57 -1.94
N ALA A 36 10.05 -1.14 -1.44
CA ALA A 36 9.51 0.18 -1.76
C ALA A 36 10.34 1.28 -1.09
N ARG A 37 10.41 2.44 -1.73
CA ARG A 37 11.03 3.64 -1.13
C ARG A 37 10.06 4.32 -0.18
N LEU A 38 10.62 5.08 0.77
CA LEU A 38 9.82 5.94 1.65
C LEU A 38 8.96 6.89 0.81
N TYR A 39 7.67 6.96 1.14
CA TYR A 39 6.64 7.76 0.45
C TYR A 39 6.29 7.38 -1.00
N GLU A 40 6.82 6.27 -1.54
CA GLU A 40 6.50 5.83 -2.91
C GLU A 40 5.02 5.47 -3.09
N PHE A 41 4.45 4.79 -2.07
CA PHE A 41 3.06 4.35 -2.07
C PHE A 41 2.35 4.81 -0.79
N ALA A 42 2.27 6.13 -0.58
CA ALA A 42 1.72 6.71 0.65
C ALA A 42 0.25 6.31 0.96
N HIS A 43 -0.49 5.81 -0.04
CA HIS A 43 -1.86 5.31 0.12
C HIS A 43 -1.93 3.83 0.52
N MET A 44 -0.81 3.10 0.53
CA MET A 44 -0.77 1.68 0.89
C MET A 44 -1.02 1.51 2.39
N GLY A 45 -1.94 0.61 2.74
CA GLY A 45 -2.24 0.26 4.13
C GLY A 45 -2.20 -1.25 4.36
N ALA A 46 -1.62 -1.66 5.50
CA ALA A 46 -1.71 -3.03 5.99
C ALA A 46 -2.98 -3.20 6.81
N ILE A 47 -3.79 -4.20 6.49
CA ILE A 47 -5.06 -4.51 7.16
C ILE A 47 -4.84 -5.69 8.10
N GLY A 48 -5.28 -5.55 9.35
CA GLY A 48 -5.00 -6.50 10.41
C GLY A 48 -6.14 -6.80 11.36
N TRP A 49 -5.94 -7.85 12.15
CA TRP A 49 -6.84 -8.32 13.19
C TRP A 49 -6.11 -8.30 14.55
N SER A 50 -6.60 -7.50 15.48
CA SER A 50 -6.06 -7.46 16.84
C SER A 50 -6.24 -8.80 17.55
N GLN A 51 -5.18 -9.28 18.19
CA GLN A 51 -5.14 -10.54 18.90
C GLN A 51 -5.21 -10.32 20.42
N PRO A 52 -5.70 -11.31 21.22
CA PRO A 52 -5.81 -11.18 22.67
C PRO A 52 -4.48 -10.96 23.41
N ASN A 53 -3.36 -11.34 22.81
CA ASN A 53 -2.01 -11.13 23.34
C ASN A 53 -1.45 -9.72 23.06
N GLY A 54 -2.24 -8.84 22.44
CA GLY A 54 -1.84 -7.48 22.08
C GLY A 54 -1.11 -7.35 20.74
N THR A 55 -0.88 -8.45 20.00
CA THR A 55 -0.30 -8.36 18.65
C THR A 55 -1.37 -8.13 17.59
N VAL A 56 -0.97 -7.72 16.39
CA VAL A 56 -1.86 -7.60 15.23
C VAL A 56 -1.43 -8.58 14.14
N ASP A 57 -2.39 -9.37 13.67
CA ASP A 57 -2.17 -10.26 12.53
C ASP A 57 -2.40 -9.50 11.22
N TRP A 58 -1.33 -9.02 10.60
CA TRP A 58 -1.38 -8.38 9.28
C TRP A 58 -1.49 -9.43 8.17
N ARG A 59 -2.64 -9.49 7.50
CA ARG A 59 -2.91 -10.56 6.50
C ARG A 59 -3.38 -10.04 5.15
N CYS A 60 -3.75 -8.77 5.07
CA CYS A 60 -4.27 -8.16 3.86
C CYS A 60 -3.66 -6.78 3.61
N GLY A 61 -3.72 -6.34 2.36
CA GLY A 61 -3.40 -4.97 1.96
C GLY A 61 -4.66 -4.19 1.59
N GLY A 62 -4.54 -2.87 1.57
CA GLY A 62 -5.57 -1.98 1.07
C GLY A 62 -5.01 -0.64 0.61
N SER A 63 -5.88 0.20 0.08
CA SER A 63 -5.53 1.57 -0.35
C SER A 63 -6.47 2.58 0.27
N LEU A 64 -5.91 3.63 0.89
CA LEU A 64 -6.66 4.78 1.38
C LEU A 64 -7.23 5.55 0.18
N ILE A 65 -8.55 5.54 0.03
CA ILE A 65 -9.26 6.26 -1.05
C ILE A 65 -9.98 7.51 -0.54
N TRP A 66 -10.14 7.63 0.78
CA TRP A 66 -10.72 8.77 1.47
C TRP A 66 -10.30 8.74 2.94
N ASP A 67 -10.51 9.83 3.68
CA ASP A 67 -10.08 9.98 5.08
C ASP A 67 -10.45 8.80 6.00
N ASN A 68 -11.58 8.13 5.74
CA ASN A 68 -12.07 6.99 6.52
C ASN A 68 -12.44 5.78 5.66
N PHE A 69 -11.97 5.70 4.41
CA PHE A 69 -12.30 4.60 3.51
C PHE A 69 -11.05 3.95 2.94
N VAL A 70 -10.95 2.64 3.16
CA VAL A 70 -9.89 1.78 2.61
C VAL A 70 -10.52 0.81 1.63
N LEU A 71 -10.04 0.83 0.39
CA LEU A 71 -10.40 -0.14 -0.63
C LEU A 71 -9.53 -1.40 -0.46
N THR A 72 -10.15 -2.57 -0.46
CA THR A 72 -9.47 -3.88 -0.35
C THR A 72 -10.22 -4.96 -1.12
N ALA A 73 -9.68 -6.18 -1.14
CA ALA A 73 -10.33 -7.34 -1.73
C ALA A 73 -11.50 -7.84 -0.87
N ALA A 74 -12.57 -8.35 -1.50
CA ALA A 74 -13.74 -8.84 -0.77
C ALA A 74 -13.40 -9.95 0.25
N HIS A 75 -12.44 -10.83 -0.07
CA HIS A 75 -12.01 -11.88 0.85
C HIS A 75 -11.20 -11.38 2.06
N CYS A 76 -10.79 -10.11 2.06
CA CYS A 76 -10.14 -9.47 3.20
C CYS A 76 -11.14 -8.83 4.16
N ALA A 77 -12.42 -8.74 3.78
CA ALA A 77 -13.45 -8.14 4.62
C ALA A 77 -13.77 -8.97 5.88
N ILE A 78 -13.50 -10.28 5.84
CA ILE A 78 -13.67 -11.21 6.94
C ILE A 78 -12.59 -12.30 6.87
N ASP A 79 -12.14 -12.79 8.02
CA ASP A 79 -11.22 -13.93 8.08
C ASP A 79 -11.95 -15.29 8.01
N TYR A 80 -11.20 -16.39 8.13
CA TYR A 80 -11.74 -17.75 8.13
C TYR A 80 -12.69 -18.06 9.31
N ARG A 81 -12.76 -17.19 10.31
CA ARG A 81 -13.64 -17.27 11.48
C ARG A 81 -14.81 -16.28 11.38
N ASN A 82 -15.01 -15.66 10.22
CA ASN A 82 -15.99 -14.60 9.98
C ASN A 82 -15.81 -13.34 10.85
N VAL A 83 -14.57 -13.01 11.23
CA VAL A 83 -14.25 -11.80 11.97
C VAL A 83 -13.76 -10.72 11.00
N ALA A 84 -14.33 -9.53 11.08
CA ALA A 84 -13.87 -8.38 10.29
C ALA A 84 -12.55 -7.82 10.86
N PRO A 85 -11.64 -7.28 10.01
CA PRO A 85 -10.46 -6.59 10.49
C PRO A 85 -10.86 -5.32 11.23
N ASP A 86 -10.09 -4.97 12.26
CA ASP A 86 -10.38 -3.86 13.17
C ASP A 86 -9.32 -2.75 13.14
N VAL A 87 -8.22 -2.96 12.42
CA VAL A 87 -7.11 -2.00 12.34
C VAL A 87 -6.50 -1.95 10.94
N VAL A 88 -6.08 -0.74 10.54
CA VAL A 88 -5.28 -0.50 9.34
C VAL A 88 -4.08 0.36 9.71
N ARG A 89 -2.87 -0.03 9.27
CA ARG A 89 -1.63 0.73 9.45
C ARG A 89 -1.19 1.37 8.14
N PHE A 90 -0.96 2.68 8.16
CA PHE A 90 -0.48 3.47 7.03
C PHE A 90 0.90 4.05 7.31
N GLY A 91 1.61 4.44 6.25
CA GLY A 91 2.85 5.21 6.36
C GLY A 91 4.08 4.43 6.82
N ASP A 92 3.97 3.10 6.92
CA ASP A 92 5.02 2.20 7.35
C ASP A 92 5.52 1.33 6.18
N LEU A 93 6.83 1.03 6.19
CA LEU A 93 7.49 0.14 5.22
C LEU A 93 7.73 -1.26 5.79
N ASN A 94 7.67 -1.45 7.12
CA ASN A 94 7.96 -2.71 7.78
C ASN A 94 6.94 -3.10 8.86
N ILE A 95 5.97 -3.93 8.46
CA ILE A 95 4.88 -4.41 9.32
C ILE A 95 5.32 -5.31 10.48
N PHE A 96 6.59 -5.76 10.52
CA PHE A 96 7.13 -6.58 11.61
C PHE A 96 7.80 -5.77 12.71
N THR A 97 7.97 -4.46 12.50
CA THR A 97 8.58 -3.55 13.47
C THR A 97 7.60 -2.45 13.86
N GLU A 98 7.66 -2.04 15.13
CA GLU A 98 7.01 -0.82 15.59
C GLU A 98 8.03 0.32 15.45
N GLU A 99 7.91 1.08 14.35
CA GLU A 99 8.59 2.36 14.13
C GLU A 99 7.56 3.49 14.18
#